data_AF-A0AAW1TFW6-F1
#
_entry.id   AF-A0AAW1TFW6-F1
#
_cell.length_a   1.000
_cell.length_b   1.000
_cell.length_c   1.000
_cell.angle_alpha   90.00
_cell.angle_beta   90.00
_cell.angle_gamma   90.00
#
_symmetry.space_group_name_H-M   'P 1'
#
loop_
_entity.id
_entity.type
_entity.pdbx_description
1 polymer ?
#
loop_
_entity_poly.entity_id
_entity_poly.type
_entity_poly.pdbx_seq_one_letter_code
_entity_poly.pdbx_strand_id
1 'polypeptide(L)'
;MTLVMPLSQPHQRAESTGLNNLTNNSTAIYRQGVSGVTNLTQAAENTVARAAGPALASGEQAVINITEVSSVVGGPIASSIESAVRNGTRHPLIFWPAFGTSIVNVVVSNNSASNCPSNGTFEVAYGQASMLYGFPERCIYSLLTIQHNGGLNFSNPTGVNTTIKGFGDPSCAPIPYAPMYAALEGVGYVPGKDFFVACYDWRTSPFTDVGSDGAHLQRARQLVEQAYNNTNGTRVYLMAHSNGPIYALGLLSSMSASWRQKYIAGFIPIAGNWIGQGVTYSYLLSGQSLFDSSPFGDSAAAFASWPSTYLSASFPDQYNSSETIIVHQ
;
A
#
# COMPACT_ATOMS: atom_id res chain seq x y z
N MET A 1 -5.44 27.80 37.77
CA MET A 1 -4.07 28.36 37.68
C MET A 1 -3.69 28.32 36.22
N THR A 2 -3.85 29.45 35.55
CA THR A 2 -3.68 29.63 34.10
C THR A 2 -2.19 29.80 33.82
N LEU A 3 -1.61 29.05 32.89
CA LEU A 3 -0.25 29.29 32.40
C LEU A 3 -0.33 29.80 30.95
N VAL A 4 -0.03 31.09 30.81
CA VAL A 4 0.13 31.83 29.56
C VAL A 4 1.57 31.65 29.08
N MET A 5 1.79 31.32 27.81
CA MET A 5 3.11 31.38 27.17
C MET A 5 3.27 32.71 26.41
N PRO A 6 4.41 33.42 26.53
CA PRO A 6 4.68 34.62 25.75
C PRO A 6 5.36 34.28 24.40
N LEU A 7 4.97 35.03 23.37
CA LEU A 7 5.63 35.11 22.06
C LEU A 7 6.84 36.06 22.12
N SER A 8 7.99 35.66 21.56
CA SER A 8 9.03 36.59 21.09
C SER A 8 9.74 36.06 19.83
N GLN A 9 9.96 36.97 18.87
CA GLN A 9 10.65 36.77 17.58
C GLN A 9 12.19 37.07 17.69
N PRO A 10 12.95 37.28 16.59
CA PRO A 10 13.90 36.31 16.01
C PRO A 10 15.37 36.79 16.03
N HIS A 11 16.37 35.91 16.02
CA HIS A 11 17.76 36.33 15.70
C HIS A 11 18.59 35.30 14.91
N GLN A 12 18.93 35.74 13.70
CA GLN A 12 20.20 35.71 12.96
C GLN A 12 21.11 34.45 12.86
N ARG A 13 21.38 34.18 11.57
CA ARG A 13 22.37 33.36 10.84
C ARG A 13 23.79 33.31 11.44
N ALA A 14 24.37 32.11 11.50
CA ALA A 14 25.82 31.85 11.58
C ALA A 14 26.26 30.89 10.45
N GLU A 15 27.30 31.28 9.71
CA GLU A 15 27.98 30.60 8.58
C GLU A 15 28.90 29.46 9.07
N SER A 16 28.96 28.25 8.47
CA SER A 16 29.39 27.75 7.14
C SER A 16 30.72 26.96 7.13
N THR A 17 31.43 26.80 8.25
CA THR A 17 32.67 26.00 8.31
C THR A 17 32.50 24.56 8.86
N GLY A 18 31.35 24.23 9.46
CA GLY A 18 31.04 22.87 9.95
C GLY A 18 30.42 21.92 8.91
N LEU A 19 29.89 22.46 7.80
CA LEU A 19 29.12 21.71 6.81
C LEU A 19 29.96 20.77 5.92
N ASN A 20 31.23 21.07 5.67
CA ASN A 20 32.08 20.26 4.77
C ASN A 20 32.65 18.99 5.43
N ASN A 21 32.85 19.00 6.76
CA ASN A 21 33.25 17.79 7.48
C ASN A 21 32.05 16.89 7.82
N LEU A 22 30.86 17.48 8.00
CA LEU A 22 29.61 16.73 8.20
C LEU A 22 29.17 16.00 6.93
N THR A 23 29.28 16.62 5.75
CA THR A 23 28.89 16.01 4.46
C THR A 23 29.74 14.80 4.07
N ASN A 24 31.05 14.83 4.31
CA ASN A 24 31.92 13.70 3.99
C ASN A 24 31.68 12.49 4.92
N ASN A 25 31.40 12.73 6.21
CA ASN A 25 31.17 11.66 7.18
C ASN A 25 29.75 11.08 7.07
N SER A 26 28.74 11.91 6.80
CA SER A 26 27.36 11.46 6.53
C SER A 26 27.25 10.67 5.22
N THR A 27 28.02 11.04 4.17
CA THR A 27 28.08 10.25 2.92
C THR A 27 28.73 8.88 3.14
N ALA A 28 29.72 8.78 4.03
CA ALA A 28 30.39 7.51 4.35
C ALA A 28 29.51 6.58 5.22
N ILE A 29 28.80 7.14 6.20
CA ILE A 29 27.88 6.40 7.08
C ILE A 29 26.61 5.99 6.33
N TYR A 30 26.08 6.86 5.45
CA TYR A 30 24.98 6.52 4.53
C TYR A 30 25.39 5.39 3.57
N ARG A 31 26.61 5.40 3.00
CA ARG A 31 27.11 4.28 2.18
C ARG A 31 27.26 2.98 2.97
N GLN A 32 27.63 3.02 4.25
CA GLN A 32 27.72 1.82 5.08
C GLN A 32 26.35 1.28 5.52
N GLY A 33 25.40 2.16 5.83
CA GLY A 33 24.01 1.80 6.16
C GLY A 33 23.25 1.25 4.96
N VAL A 34 23.39 1.90 3.80
CA VAL A 34 22.88 1.37 2.53
C VAL A 34 23.56 0.03 2.22
N SER A 35 24.89 -0.09 2.30
CA SER A 35 25.59 -1.37 2.09
C SER A 35 25.13 -2.48 3.06
N GLY A 36 24.76 -2.17 4.30
CA GLY A 36 24.20 -3.13 5.26
C GLY A 36 22.81 -3.63 4.89
N VAL A 37 21.93 -2.73 4.41
CA VAL A 37 20.60 -3.08 3.91
C VAL A 37 20.70 -3.78 2.55
N THR A 38 21.51 -3.26 1.62
CA THR A 38 21.83 -3.91 0.35
C THR A 38 22.47 -5.27 0.58
N ASN A 39 23.29 -5.52 1.61
CA ASN A 39 23.82 -6.86 1.90
C ASN A 39 22.75 -7.82 2.43
N LEU A 40 21.71 -7.34 3.12
CA LEU A 40 20.58 -8.18 3.56
C LEU A 40 19.59 -8.44 2.42
N THR A 41 19.37 -7.46 1.54
CA THR A 41 18.59 -7.63 0.30
C THR A 41 19.35 -8.49 -0.70
N GLN A 42 20.67 -8.32 -0.84
CA GLN A 42 21.56 -9.14 -1.65
C GLN A 42 21.74 -10.53 -1.04
N ALA A 43 21.67 -10.71 0.28
CA ALA A 43 21.64 -12.05 0.89
C ALA A 43 20.30 -12.75 0.64
N ALA A 44 19.18 -12.02 0.66
CA ALA A 44 17.87 -12.54 0.27
C ALA A 44 17.80 -12.85 -1.24
N GLU A 45 18.29 -11.95 -2.10
CA GLU A 45 18.42 -12.13 -3.55
C GLU A 45 19.43 -13.21 -3.90
N ASN A 46 20.53 -13.38 -3.16
CA ASN A 46 21.50 -14.47 -3.37
C ASN A 46 20.96 -15.81 -2.84
N THR A 47 20.06 -15.81 -1.86
CA THR A 47 19.38 -17.03 -1.40
C THR A 47 18.32 -17.46 -2.42
N VAL A 48 17.61 -16.49 -3.02
CA VAL A 48 16.67 -16.71 -4.13
C VAL A 48 17.40 -17.05 -5.44
N ALA A 49 18.55 -16.43 -5.72
CA ALA A 49 19.38 -16.69 -6.91
C ALA A 49 20.18 -17.99 -6.79
N ARG A 50 20.60 -18.41 -5.59
CA ARG A 50 21.14 -19.77 -5.36
C ARG A 50 20.07 -20.85 -5.45
N ALA A 51 18.81 -20.50 -5.19
CA ALA A 51 17.67 -21.36 -5.50
C ALA A 51 17.27 -21.34 -6.98
N ALA A 52 17.83 -20.41 -7.78
CA ALA A 52 17.47 -20.16 -9.18
C ALA A 52 18.64 -20.23 -10.19
N GLY A 53 19.80 -20.78 -9.84
CA GLY A 53 20.93 -20.98 -10.76
C GLY A 53 21.43 -22.43 -10.72
N PRO A 54 21.54 -23.13 -11.87
CA PRO A 54 22.40 -22.75 -13.00
C PRO A 54 21.69 -22.36 -14.33
N ALA A 55 20.38 -22.14 -14.34
CA ALA A 55 19.60 -22.00 -15.58
C ALA A 55 19.77 -20.66 -16.34
N LEU A 56 20.59 -19.70 -15.88
CA LEU A 56 20.65 -18.34 -16.43
C LEU A 56 21.92 -18.01 -17.25
N ALA A 57 22.72 -19.00 -17.65
CA ALA A 57 23.95 -18.75 -18.43
C ALA A 57 23.86 -19.07 -19.93
N SER A 58 22.73 -19.56 -20.45
CA SER A 58 22.53 -19.78 -21.89
C SER A 58 21.14 -19.30 -22.27
N GLY A 59 21.05 -18.29 -23.14
CA GLY A 59 19.81 -17.58 -23.51
C GLY A 59 18.76 -18.41 -24.25
N GLU A 60 18.18 -19.40 -23.59
CA GLU A 60 16.96 -20.09 -23.99
C GLU A 60 15.81 -19.75 -23.03
N GLN A 61 14.59 -19.68 -23.59
CA GLN A 61 13.36 -19.31 -22.90
C GLN A 61 13.15 -20.09 -21.60
N ALA A 62 12.73 -19.40 -20.53
CA ALA A 62 12.37 -20.01 -19.26
C ALA A 62 11.06 -20.82 -19.39
N VAL A 63 11.16 -22.01 -19.97
CA VAL A 63 10.27 -23.13 -19.70
C VAL A 63 10.70 -23.67 -18.35
N ILE A 64 9.84 -23.57 -17.33
CA ILE A 64 10.06 -24.29 -16.07
C ILE A 64 9.99 -25.77 -16.41
N ASN A 65 11.16 -26.39 -16.60
CA ASN A 65 11.27 -27.82 -16.82
C ASN A 65 11.09 -28.49 -15.46
N ILE A 66 9.96 -29.17 -15.28
CA ILE A 66 9.44 -29.70 -14.02
C ILE A 66 10.31 -30.86 -13.45
N THR A 67 11.44 -31.16 -14.08
CA THR A 67 12.36 -32.22 -13.68
C THR A 67 13.25 -31.90 -12.48
N GLU A 68 13.43 -30.63 -12.08
CA GLU A 68 14.29 -30.27 -10.94
C GLU A 68 13.63 -30.36 -9.54
N VAL A 69 12.32 -30.56 -9.45
CA VAL A 69 11.66 -30.84 -8.15
C VAL A 69 11.98 -32.27 -7.65
N SER A 70 12.53 -33.13 -8.52
CA SER A 70 12.88 -34.51 -8.18
C SER A 70 14.26 -34.69 -7.53
N SER A 71 15.12 -33.68 -7.52
CA SER A 71 16.51 -33.83 -7.06
C SER A 71 16.75 -33.49 -5.58
N VAL A 72 15.80 -32.81 -4.92
CA VAL A 72 15.92 -32.40 -3.51
C VAL A 72 14.94 -33.14 -2.59
N VAL A 73 13.90 -33.75 -3.14
CA VAL A 73 12.91 -34.51 -2.37
C VAL A 73 12.55 -35.75 -3.16
N GLY A 74 12.78 -36.94 -2.59
CA GLY A 74 12.58 -38.21 -3.27
C GLY A 74 11.24 -38.30 -4.02
N GLY A 75 11.27 -38.90 -5.22
CA GLY A 75 10.20 -38.92 -6.22
C GLY A 75 8.75 -39.11 -5.76
N PRO A 76 8.43 -39.89 -4.69
CA PRO A 76 7.06 -40.03 -4.21
C PRO A 76 6.46 -38.75 -3.61
N ILE A 77 7.28 -37.84 -3.07
CA ILE A 77 6.82 -36.63 -2.38
C ILE A 77 6.57 -35.50 -3.38
N ALA A 78 7.45 -35.35 -4.39
CA ALA A 78 7.26 -34.40 -5.48
C ALA A 78 5.97 -34.69 -6.27
N SER A 79 5.73 -35.96 -6.62
CA SER A 79 4.49 -36.36 -7.30
C SER A 79 3.24 -36.17 -6.45
N SER A 80 3.37 -36.26 -5.12
CA SER A 80 2.28 -36.05 -4.17
C SER A 80 1.97 -34.57 -3.95
N ILE A 81 2.98 -33.69 -3.94
CA ILE A 81 2.79 -32.23 -3.88
C ILE A 81 2.20 -31.73 -5.19
N GLU A 82 2.72 -32.20 -6.33
CA GLU A 82 2.14 -31.89 -7.64
C GLU A 82 0.72 -32.41 -7.77
N SER A 83 0.43 -33.63 -7.29
CA SER A 83 -0.93 -34.15 -7.29
C SER A 83 -1.82 -33.43 -6.28
N ALA A 84 -1.31 -32.95 -5.15
CA ALA A 84 -2.08 -32.15 -4.19
C ALA A 84 -2.38 -30.73 -4.71
N VAL A 85 -1.44 -30.13 -5.45
CA VAL A 85 -1.61 -28.83 -6.13
C VAL A 85 -2.48 -28.97 -7.38
N ARG A 86 -2.44 -30.11 -8.08
CA ARG A 86 -3.30 -30.40 -9.25
C ARG A 86 -4.70 -30.91 -8.88
N ASN A 87 -4.85 -31.65 -7.77
CA ASN A 87 -6.13 -32.23 -7.31
C ASN A 87 -6.83 -31.42 -6.22
N GLY A 88 -6.15 -30.46 -5.58
CA GLY A 88 -6.77 -29.53 -4.66
C GLY A 88 -7.58 -28.49 -5.41
N THR A 89 -8.83 -28.25 -5.00
CA THR A 89 -9.64 -27.15 -5.53
C THR A 89 -8.91 -25.83 -5.26
N ARG A 90 -8.40 -25.18 -6.32
CA ARG A 90 -7.77 -23.86 -6.22
C ARG A 90 -8.83 -22.86 -5.78
N HIS A 91 -8.63 -22.30 -4.59
CA HIS A 91 -9.51 -21.28 -4.05
C HIS A 91 -9.27 -19.95 -4.78
N PRO A 92 -10.33 -19.21 -5.13
CA PRO A 92 -10.18 -17.85 -5.62
C PRO A 92 -9.48 -16.97 -4.58
N LEU A 93 -8.74 -15.98 -5.07
CA LEU A 93 -7.91 -15.08 -4.27
C LEU A 93 -8.31 -13.62 -4.54
N ILE A 94 -8.54 -12.86 -3.48
CA ILE A 94 -8.71 -11.40 -3.57
C ILE A 94 -7.60 -10.73 -2.79
N PHE A 95 -6.89 -9.84 -3.46
CA PHE A 95 -5.74 -9.12 -2.89
C PHE A 95 -6.10 -7.68 -2.50
N TRP A 96 -5.78 -7.27 -1.26
CA TRP A 96 -5.81 -5.87 -0.84
C TRP A 96 -4.39 -5.28 -0.84
N PRO A 97 -4.16 -4.23 -1.63
CA PRO A 97 -2.83 -3.66 -1.79
C PRO A 97 -2.48 -2.73 -0.60
N ALA A 98 -1.25 -2.20 -0.59
CA ALA A 98 -0.75 -1.31 0.46
C ALA A 98 -1.27 0.13 0.32
N PHE A 99 -1.07 0.91 1.38
CA PHE A 99 -1.27 2.35 1.35
C PHE A 99 -0.56 2.99 0.15
N GLY A 100 -1.30 3.83 -0.58
CA GLY A 100 -0.79 4.61 -1.70
C GLY A 100 -0.61 3.85 -3.01
N THR A 101 -0.79 2.54 -3.07
CA THR A 101 -0.51 1.75 -4.29
C THR A 101 -1.71 1.60 -5.23
N SER A 102 -2.93 1.79 -4.72
CA SER A 102 -4.12 1.86 -5.58
C SER A 102 -4.14 3.15 -6.39
N ILE A 103 -4.44 3.05 -7.68
CA ILE A 103 -4.58 4.21 -8.57
C ILE A 103 -5.87 4.94 -8.27
N VAL A 104 -5.74 6.12 -7.70
CA VAL A 104 -6.85 7.05 -7.48
C VAL A 104 -6.86 8.04 -8.65
N ASN A 105 -7.94 8.00 -9.42
CA ASN A 105 -8.22 8.99 -10.46
C ASN A 105 -8.94 10.18 -9.84
N VAL A 106 -8.38 11.38 -10.04
CA VAL A 106 -8.84 12.63 -9.46
C VAL A 106 -9.32 13.55 -10.57
N VAL A 107 -10.60 13.93 -10.52
CA VAL A 107 -11.21 14.89 -11.44
C VAL A 107 -11.42 16.21 -10.71
N VAL A 108 -10.91 17.28 -11.29
CA VAL A 108 -11.00 18.65 -10.76
C VAL A 108 -11.93 19.46 -11.66
N SER A 109 -12.89 20.16 -11.08
CA SER A 109 -13.86 20.98 -11.79
C SER A 109 -14.24 22.22 -10.98
N ASN A 110 -14.17 23.40 -11.60
CA ASN A 110 -14.47 24.69 -10.96
C ASN A 110 -13.69 24.93 -9.64
N ASN A 111 -12.46 24.43 -9.57
CA ASN A 111 -11.60 24.64 -8.42
C ASN A 111 -11.16 26.11 -8.33
N SER A 112 -11.27 26.69 -7.13
CA SER A 112 -10.90 28.08 -6.83
C SER A 112 -9.60 28.21 -6.04
N ALA A 113 -8.90 27.10 -5.75
CA ALA A 113 -7.65 27.14 -5.02
C ALA A 113 -6.56 27.88 -5.80
N SER A 114 -5.86 28.81 -5.14
CA SER A 114 -4.73 29.54 -5.72
C SER A 114 -3.60 28.58 -6.12
N ASN A 115 -2.97 28.81 -7.28
CA ASN A 115 -1.88 27.99 -7.82
C ASN A 115 -2.28 26.54 -8.19
N CYS A 116 -3.57 26.30 -8.41
CA CYS A 116 -4.10 25.07 -8.96
C CYS A 116 -4.83 25.33 -10.28
N PRO A 117 -4.73 24.42 -11.27
CA PRO A 117 -5.66 24.40 -12.39
C PRO A 117 -7.12 24.37 -11.89
N SER A 118 -7.99 25.13 -12.55
CA SER A 118 -9.42 25.17 -12.23
C SER A 118 -10.15 23.89 -12.65
N ASN A 119 -9.63 23.22 -13.67
CA ASN A 119 -10.17 21.98 -14.21
C ASN A 119 -9.02 21.06 -14.64
N GLY A 120 -9.25 19.76 -14.62
CA GLY A 120 -8.31 18.77 -15.13
C GLY A 120 -8.51 17.40 -14.51
N THR A 121 -7.65 16.47 -14.87
CA THR A 121 -7.66 15.11 -14.33
C THR A 121 -6.24 14.62 -14.14
N PHE A 122 -5.99 13.93 -13.05
CA PHE A 122 -4.71 13.29 -12.79
C PHE A 122 -4.90 11.97 -12.05
N GLU A 123 -3.93 11.09 -12.17
CA GLU A 123 -3.86 9.83 -11.43
C GLU A 123 -2.77 9.95 -10.35
N VAL A 124 -3.03 9.37 -9.18
CA VAL A 124 -2.06 9.30 -8.09
C VAL A 124 -1.98 7.88 -7.53
N ALA A 125 -0.77 7.34 -7.51
CA ALA A 125 -0.39 6.08 -6.89
C ALA A 125 1.12 6.03 -6.71
N TYR A 126 1.58 5.10 -5.87
CA TYR A 126 3.00 4.85 -5.62
C TYR A 126 3.76 4.55 -6.91
N GLY A 127 4.91 5.20 -7.07
CA GLY A 127 5.74 5.07 -8.27
C GLY A 127 5.13 5.69 -9.55
N GLN A 128 3.98 6.35 -9.48
CA GLN A 128 3.44 7.12 -10.60
C GLN A 128 3.80 8.60 -10.48
N ALA A 129 4.31 9.18 -11.57
CA ALA A 129 4.59 10.60 -11.65
C ALA A 129 3.28 11.39 -11.86
N SER A 130 2.56 11.66 -10.77
CA SER A 130 1.35 12.49 -10.75
C SER A 130 1.57 13.92 -11.30
N MET A 131 2.82 14.40 -11.31
CA MET A 131 3.24 15.66 -11.91
C MET A 131 3.11 15.73 -13.44
N LEU A 132 2.99 14.58 -14.11
CA LEU A 132 2.85 14.52 -15.58
C LEU A 132 1.54 15.12 -16.09
N TYR A 133 0.57 15.37 -15.20
CA TYR A 133 -0.75 15.85 -15.55
C TYR A 133 -0.91 17.38 -15.48
N GLY A 134 0.19 18.14 -15.32
CA GLY A 134 0.16 19.61 -15.33
C GLY A 134 -0.33 20.25 -14.03
N PHE A 135 -0.47 19.47 -12.96
CA PHE A 135 -0.76 19.97 -11.61
C PHE A 135 0.54 20.12 -10.81
N PRO A 136 0.82 21.29 -10.21
CA PRO A 136 1.95 21.44 -9.29
C PRO A 136 1.81 20.54 -8.06
N GLU A 137 2.92 20.08 -7.50
CA GLU A 137 2.91 19.13 -6.38
C GLU A 137 2.11 19.65 -5.16
N ARG A 138 2.36 20.89 -4.73
CA ARG A 138 1.61 21.51 -3.63
C ARG A 138 0.11 21.58 -3.91
N CYS A 139 -0.27 21.75 -5.18
CA CYS A 139 -1.66 21.75 -5.59
C CYS A 139 -2.28 20.36 -5.43
N ILE A 140 -1.59 19.31 -5.90
CA ILE A 140 -2.04 17.92 -5.78
C ILE A 140 -2.38 17.60 -4.32
N TYR A 141 -1.52 17.94 -3.36
CA TYR A 141 -1.81 17.68 -1.95
C TYR A 141 -2.98 18.47 -1.40
N SER A 142 -3.13 19.74 -1.80
CA SER A 142 -4.30 20.53 -1.40
C SER A 142 -5.60 19.88 -1.90
N LEU A 143 -5.60 19.37 -3.14
CA LEU A 143 -6.75 18.72 -3.75
C LEU A 143 -7.02 17.33 -3.16
N LEU A 144 -5.98 16.64 -2.66
CA LEU A 144 -6.11 15.33 -2.02
C LEU A 144 -6.53 15.41 -0.55
N THR A 145 -6.62 16.59 0.06
CA THR A 145 -7.15 16.73 1.43
C THR A 145 -8.56 16.14 1.54
N ILE A 146 -8.96 15.73 2.73
CA ILE A 146 -10.34 15.31 3.03
C ILE A 146 -10.95 16.30 4.02
N GLN A 147 -12.15 16.79 3.72
CA GLN A 147 -12.93 17.64 4.61
C GLN A 147 -13.69 16.77 5.62
N HIS A 148 -13.68 17.19 6.89
CA HIS A 148 -14.43 16.57 7.97
C HIS A 148 -15.63 17.45 8.34
N ASN A 149 -16.83 16.91 8.19
CA ASN A 149 -18.10 17.63 8.43
C ASN A 149 -18.79 17.16 9.74
N GLY A 150 -18.01 16.60 10.68
CA GLY A 150 -18.50 16.02 11.93
C GLY A 150 -18.83 14.52 11.82
N GLY A 151 -18.66 13.79 12.92
CA GLY A 151 -18.89 12.34 12.97
C GLY A 151 -18.01 11.57 11.97
N LEU A 152 -18.60 10.62 11.23
CA LEU A 152 -17.95 9.89 10.14
C LEU A 152 -18.25 10.50 8.76
N ASN A 153 -18.62 11.78 8.70
CA ASN A 153 -18.91 12.47 7.45
C ASN A 153 -17.63 13.09 6.87
N PHE A 154 -17.11 12.45 5.82
CA PHE A 154 -15.91 12.85 5.11
C PHE A 154 -16.23 13.13 3.64
N SER A 155 -15.60 14.15 3.05
CA SER A 155 -15.79 14.51 1.66
C SER A 155 -14.51 15.02 1.02
N ASN A 156 -14.38 14.86 -0.30
CA ASN A 156 -13.36 15.59 -1.05
C ASN A 156 -13.61 17.11 -0.98
N PRO A 157 -12.60 17.96 -1.26
CA PRO A 157 -12.78 19.39 -1.39
C PRO A 157 -13.78 19.74 -2.49
N THR A 158 -14.42 20.90 -2.38
CA THR A 158 -15.34 21.40 -3.42
C THR A 158 -14.67 21.39 -4.79
N GLY A 159 -15.33 20.77 -5.77
CA GLY A 159 -14.80 20.67 -7.13
C GLY A 159 -13.79 19.53 -7.34
N VAL A 160 -13.58 18.67 -6.35
CA VAL A 160 -12.72 17.48 -6.47
C VAL A 160 -13.57 16.22 -6.34
N ASN A 161 -13.46 15.33 -7.33
CA ASN A 161 -14.03 13.99 -7.26
C ASN A 161 -12.94 12.94 -7.40
N THR A 162 -13.06 11.85 -6.65
CA THR A 162 -12.10 10.73 -6.70
C THR A 162 -12.81 9.43 -7.03
N THR A 163 -12.10 8.59 -7.79
CA THR A 163 -12.54 7.26 -8.21
C THR A 163 -11.37 6.29 -8.22
N ILE A 164 -11.61 5.01 -7.96
CA ILE A 164 -10.60 3.96 -8.05
C ILE A 164 -10.57 3.39 -9.46
N LYS A 165 -9.45 3.56 -10.14
CA LYS A 165 -9.25 3.02 -11.48
C LYS A 165 -9.06 1.51 -11.41
N GLY A 166 -9.81 0.76 -12.22
CA GLY A 166 -9.61 -0.68 -12.42
C GLY A 166 -9.99 -1.57 -11.23
N PHE A 167 -10.88 -1.14 -10.33
CA PHE A 167 -11.29 -1.97 -9.18
C PHE A 167 -11.67 -3.41 -9.58
N GLY A 168 -11.11 -4.40 -8.87
CA GLY A 168 -11.28 -5.82 -9.17
C GLY A 168 -10.19 -6.40 -10.09
N ASP A 169 -9.42 -5.55 -10.77
CA ASP A 169 -8.40 -5.96 -11.74
C ASP A 169 -6.97 -5.66 -11.23
N PRO A 170 -5.96 -6.50 -11.51
CA PRO A 170 -4.57 -6.26 -11.13
C PRO A 170 -4.00 -4.91 -11.58
N SER A 171 -4.52 -4.33 -12.67
CA SER A 171 -4.12 -3.00 -13.16
C SER A 171 -4.46 -1.85 -12.21
N CYS A 172 -5.28 -2.05 -11.17
CA CYS A 172 -5.59 -0.99 -10.21
C CYS A 172 -4.47 -0.71 -9.21
N ALA A 173 -3.53 -1.64 -9.01
CA ALA A 173 -2.35 -1.47 -8.16
C ALA A 173 -1.14 -2.25 -8.72
N PRO A 174 -0.61 -1.88 -9.90
CA PRO A 174 0.44 -2.66 -10.56
C PRO A 174 1.79 -2.53 -9.88
N ILE A 175 2.07 -1.42 -9.19
CA ILE A 175 3.35 -1.19 -8.51
C ILE A 175 3.15 -1.30 -7.00
N PRO A 176 3.96 -2.10 -6.28
CA PRO A 176 5.06 -2.95 -6.76
C PRO A 176 4.63 -4.38 -7.14
N TYR A 177 3.33 -4.64 -7.28
CA TYR A 177 2.78 -6.00 -7.25
C TYR A 177 2.79 -6.78 -8.56
N ALA A 178 3.09 -6.15 -9.70
CA ALA A 178 3.07 -6.81 -11.01
C ALA A 178 3.86 -8.14 -11.05
N PRO A 179 5.07 -8.27 -10.46
CA PRO A 179 5.76 -9.55 -10.41
C PRO A 179 5.00 -10.63 -9.62
N MET A 180 4.35 -10.26 -8.51
CA MET A 180 3.51 -11.17 -7.74
C MET A 180 2.27 -11.60 -8.54
N TYR A 181 1.63 -10.66 -9.25
CA TYR A 181 0.48 -10.96 -10.11
C TYR A 181 0.87 -11.91 -11.24
N ALA A 182 2.00 -11.65 -11.91
CA ALA A 182 2.53 -12.54 -12.95
C ALA A 182 2.86 -13.94 -12.40
N ALA A 183 3.39 -14.04 -11.18
CA ALA A 183 3.63 -15.33 -10.54
C ALA A 183 2.33 -16.10 -10.23
N LEU A 184 1.28 -15.40 -9.76
CA LEU A 184 -0.04 -15.99 -9.53
C LEU A 184 -0.66 -16.49 -10.85
N GLU A 185 -0.60 -15.69 -11.91
CA GLU A 185 -1.04 -16.09 -13.24
C GLU A 185 -0.25 -17.28 -13.78
N GLY A 186 1.07 -17.28 -13.58
CA GLY A 186 1.96 -18.38 -13.97
C GLY A 186 1.64 -19.72 -13.30
N VAL A 187 1.03 -19.70 -12.10
CA VAL A 187 0.54 -20.92 -11.43
C VAL A 187 -0.93 -21.22 -11.72
N GLY A 188 -1.59 -20.46 -12.61
CA GLY A 188 -2.91 -20.75 -13.15
C GLY A 188 -4.07 -19.92 -12.59
N TYR A 189 -3.81 -18.84 -11.86
CA TYR A 189 -4.84 -17.85 -11.54
C TYR A 189 -5.21 -17.03 -12.78
N VAL A 190 -6.46 -16.61 -12.89
CA VAL A 190 -7.00 -15.84 -14.00
C VAL A 190 -7.68 -14.56 -13.47
N PRO A 191 -7.12 -13.37 -13.76
CA PRO A 191 -7.74 -12.10 -13.43
C PRO A 191 -9.20 -12.03 -13.89
N GLY A 192 -10.08 -11.54 -13.03
CA GLY A 192 -11.52 -11.41 -13.32
C GLY A 192 -12.33 -12.71 -13.19
N LYS A 193 -11.68 -13.86 -12.98
CA LYS A 193 -12.34 -15.15 -12.73
C LYS A 193 -12.12 -15.63 -11.29
N ASP A 194 -10.89 -15.96 -10.94
CA ASP A 194 -10.50 -16.51 -9.64
C ASP A 194 -9.35 -15.73 -8.98
N PHE A 195 -8.90 -14.64 -9.60
CA PHE A 195 -8.01 -13.66 -9.00
C PHE A 195 -8.52 -12.24 -9.21
N PHE A 196 -8.54 -11.46 -8.13
CA PHE A 196 -9.00 -10.07 -8.16
C PHE A 196 -8.17 -9.20 -7.21
N VAL A 197 -8.17 -7.89 -7.45
CA VAL A 197 -7.55 -6.90 -6.57
C VAL A 197 -8.58 -5.90 -6.06
N ALA A 198 -8.76 -5.84 -4.74
CA ALA A 198 -9.68 -4.95 -4.05
C ALA A 198 -9.02 -3.60 -3.74
N CYS A 199 -8.71 -2.83 -4.78
CA CYS A 199 -8.16 -1.48 -4.61
C CYS A 199 -9.13 -0.54 -3.90
N TYR A 200 -8.58 0.47 -3.23
CA TYR A 200 -9.34 1.36 -2.36
C TYR A 200 -8.73 2.75 -2.33
N ASP A 201 -9.52 3.74 -1.88
CA ASP A 201 -9.00 5.08 -1.64
C ASP A 201 -8.18 5.05 -0.37
N TRP A 202 -6.85 5.02 -0.53
CA TRP A 202 -5.92 4.85 0.58
C TRP A 202 -5.89 6.04 1.54
N ARG A 203 -6.63 7.12 1.26
CA ARG A 203 -6.85 8.24 2.19
C ARG A 203 -7.92 7.91 3.24
N THR A 204 -8.88 7.03 2.94
CA THR A 204 -10.01 6.73 3.82
C THR A 204 -9.72 5.59 4.78
N SER A 205 -10.52 5.41 5.83
CA SER A 205 -10.55 4.18 6.64
C SER A 205 -11.55 3.16 6.06
N PRO A 206 -11.55 1.89 6.49
CA PRO A 206 -12.48 0.87 5.98
C PRO A 206 -13.97 1.22 6.15
N PHE A 207 -14.30 2.12 7.07
CA PHE A 207 -15.68 2.50 7.41
C PHE A 207 -16.03 3.93 6.97
N THR A 208 -15.17 4.54 6.13
CA THR A 208 -15.38 5.87 5.60
C THR A 208 -15.20 5.84 4.09
N ASP A 209 -16.05 6.58 3.40
CA ASP A 209 -16.06 6.63 1.95
C ASP A 209 -15.99 8.09 1.50
N VAL A 210 -15.21 8.33 0.45
CA VAL A 210 -15.13 9.62 -0.24
C VAL A 210 -15.20 9.38 -1.74
N GLY A 211 -15.58 10.40 -2.50
CA GLY A 211 -15.69 10.31 -3.95
C GLY A 211 -16.95 9.58 -4.41
N SER A 212 -16.91 9.03 -5.63
CA SER A 212 -18.12 8.56 -6.33
C SER A 212 -18.16 7.06 -6.63
N ASP A 213 -17.22 6.26 -6.13
CA ASP A 213 -17.20 4.81 -6.35
C ASP A 213 -18.28 4.04 -5.56
N GLY A 214 -18.98 4.72 -4.65
CA GLY A 214 -19.83 4.09 -3.65
C GLY A 214 -19.03 3.34 -2.57
N ALA A 215 -19.77 2.79 -1.60
CA ALA A 215 -19.19 2.28 -0.36
C ALA A 215 -18.18 1.14 -0.60
N HIS A 216 -16.95 1.31 -0.10
CA HIS A 216 -15.85 0.38 -0.25
C HIS A 216 -16.23 -1.04 0.24
N LEU A 217 -16.83 -1.14 1.43
CA LEU A 217 -17.24 -2.43 2.01
C LEU A 217 -18.27 -3.15 1.15
N GLN A 218 -19.20 -2.41 0.53
CA GLN A 218 -20.21 -3.00 -0.34
C GLN A 218 -19.58 -3.53 -1.62
N ARG A 219 -18.67 -2.77 -2.25
CA ARG A 219 -17.92 -3.22 -3.44
C ARG A 219 -17.05 -4.44 -3.13
N ALA A 220 -16.34 -4.42 -1.99
CA ALA A 220 -15.51 -5.53 -1.54
C ALA A 220 -16.33 -6.80 -1.28
N ARG A 221 -17.50 -6.68 -0.64
CA ARG A 221 -18.43 -7.79 -0.46
C ARG A 221 -18.87 -8.37 -1.80
N GLN A 222 -19.27 -7.51 -2.75
CA GLN A 222 -19.70 -7.95 -4.08
C GLN A 222 -18.57 -8.67 -4.83
N LEU A 223 -17.33 -8.21 -4.72
CA LEU A 223 -16.17 -8.84 -5.33
C LEU A 223 -15.94 -10.26 -4.78
N VAL A 224 -16.11 -10.46 -3.47
CA VAL A 224 -16.06 -11.80 -2.84
C VAL A 224 -17.19 -12.69 -3.35
N GLU A 225 -18.42 -12.19 -3.39
CA GLU A 225 -19.58 -12.95 -3.87
C GLU A 225 -19.42 -13.32 -5.36
N GLN A 226 -18.87 -12.42 -6.17
CA GLN A 226 -18.53 -12.66 -7.58
C GLN A 226 -17.46 -13.76 -7.70
N ALA A 227 -16.34 -13.66 -6.98
CA ALA A 227 -15.27 -14.64 -7.03
C ALA A 227 -15.76 -16.05 -6.62
N TYR A 228 -16.62 -16.12 -5.60
CA TYR A 228 -17.27 -17.36 -5.17
C TYR A 228 -18.15 -17.96 -6.28
N ASN A 229 -19.00 -17.15 -6.92
CA ASN A 229 -19.89 -17.62 -7.98
C ASN A 229 -19.13 -18.04 -9.24
N ASN A 230 -18.10 -17.28 -9.63
CA ASN A 230 -17.24 -17.57 -10.79
C ASN A 230 -16.44 -18.87 -10.64
N THR A 231 -16.29 -19.37 -9.42
CA THR A 231 -15.54 -20.59 -9.08
C THR A 231 -16.44 -21.69 -8.52
N ASN A 232 -17.70 -21.75 -8.96
CA ASN A 232 -18.65 -22.81 -8.62
C ASN A 232 -18.88 -22.97 -7.10
N GLY A 233 -18.90 -21.86 -6.37
CA GLY A 233 -19.12 -21.85 -4.94
C GLY A 233 -17.88 -22.20 -4.11
N THR A 234 -16.69 -22.02 -4.67
CA THR A 234 -15.45 -22.19 -3.93
C THR A 234 -15.20 -20.98 -3.02
N ARG A 235 -14.93 -21.23 -1.74
CA ARG A 235 -14.64 -20.18 -0.75
C ARG A 235 -13.38 -19.39 -1.12
N VAL A 236 -13.35 -18.11 -0.80
CA VAL A 236 -12.33 -17.14 -1.24
C VAL A 236 -11.26 -16.93 -0.17
N TYR A 237 -9.98 -16.98 -0.55
CA TYR A 237 -8.90 -16.46 0.29
C TYR A 237 -8.78 -14.95 0.12
N LEU A 238 -8.69 -14.24 1.24
CA LEU A 238 -8.31 -12.84 1.26
C LEU A 238 -6.81 -12.76 1.53
N MET A 239 -6.06 -12.07 0.68
CA MET A 239 -4.65 -11.77 0.91
C MET A 239 -4.48 -10.26 0.97
N ALA A 240 -3.60 -9.77 1.83
CA ALA A 240 -3.43 -8.33 1.97
C ALA A 240 -2.03 -7.95 2.41
N HIS A 241 -1.53 -6.81 1.94
CA HIS A 241 -0.19 -6.30 2.28
C HIS A 241 -0.21 -4.96 3.00
N SER A 242 0.65 -4.79 4.01
CA SER A 242 0.91 -3.54 4.73
C SER A 242 -0.37 -2.95 5.35
N ASN A 243 -0.99 -1.95 4.73
CA ASN A 243 -2.23 -1.35 5.22
C ASN A 243 -3.48 -2.12 4.77
N GLY A 244 -3.40 -2.88 3.67
CA GLY A 244 -4.50 -3.68 3.14
C GLY A 244 -5.16 -4.62 4.16
N PRO A 245 -4.42 -5.29 5.07
CA PRO A 245 -5.01 -6.16 6.09
C PRO A 245 -6.08 -5.49 6.95
N ILE A 246 -5.95 -4.19 7.25
CA ILE A 246 -6.95 -3.46 8.02
C ILE A 246 -8.26 -3.30 7.23
N TYR A 247 -8.20 -3.12 5.91
CA TYR A 247 -9.39 -3.04 5.04
C TYR A 247 -10.06 -4.40 4.85
N ALA A 248 -9.27 -5.44 4.61
CA ALA A 248 -9.79 -6.81 4.57
C ALA A 248 -10.45 -7.19 5.91
N LEU A 249 -9.85 -6.80 7.04
CA LEU A 249 -10.44 -7.00 8.36
C LEU A 249 -11.71 -6.16 8.56
N GLY A 250 -11.75 -4.93 8.05
CA GLY A 250 -12.95 -4.09 8.04
C GLY A 250 -14.13 -4.79 7.35
N LEU A 251 -13.90 -5.37 6.16
CA LEU A 251 -14.89 -6.21 5.49
C LEU A 251 -15.32 -7.38 6.38
N LEU A 252 -14.37 -8.18 6.87
CA LEU A 252 -14.69 -9.34 7.70
C LEU A 252 -15.51 -8.97 8.93
N SER A 253 -15.21 -7.84 9.57
CA SER A 253 -15.87 -7.36 10.79
C SER A 253 -17.30 -6.86 10.52
N SER A 254 -17.56 -6.32 9.33
CA SER A 254 -18.89 -5.86 8.92
C SER A 254 -19.82 -6.97 8.42
N MET A 255 -19.30 -8.16 8.14
CA MET A 255 -20.11 -9.28 7.63
C MET A 255 -20.66 -10.14 8.77
N SER A 256 -21.77 -10.86 8.51
CA SER A 256 -22.29 -11.84 9.46
C SER A 256 -21.39 -13.07 9.56
N ALA A 257 -21.50 -13.82 10.66
CA ALA A 257 -20.78 -15.09 10.80
C ALA A 257 -21.17 -16.09 9.69
N SER A 258 -22.44 -16.15 9.32
CA SER A 258 -22.93 -17.02 8.24
C SER A 258 -22.38 -16.63 6.88
N TRP A 259 -22.23 -15.33 6.60
CA TRP A 259 -21.60 -14.84 5.37
C TRP A 259 -20.13 -15.27 5.32
N ARG A 260 -19.36 -15.07 6.40
CA ARG A 260 -17.94 -15.47 6.44
C ARG A 260 -17.77 -16.99 6.29
N GLN A 261 -18.61 -17.78 6.94
CA GLN A 261 -18.59 -19.25 6.82
C GLN A 261 -18.90 -19.71 5.39
N LYS A 262 -19.83 -19.04 4.70
CA LYS A 262 -20.18 -19.36 3.32
C LYS A 262 -19.10 -18.97 2.32
N TYR A 263 -18.54 -17.77 2.44
CA TYR A 263 -17.74 -17.17 1.36
C TYR A 263 -16.24 -17.18 1.59
N ILE A 264 -15.73 -17.21 2.83
CA ILE A 264 -14.30 -16.96 3.11
C ILE A 264 -13.58 -18.25 3.48
N ALA A 265 -12.55 -18.63 2.74
CA ALA A 265 -11.71 -19.80 3.04
C ALA A 265 -10.67 -19.50 4.12
N GLY A 266 -10.11 -18.29 4.09
CA GLY A 266 -9.13 -17.83 5.06
C GLY A 266 -8.61 -16.45 4.74
N PHE A 267 -7.70 -15.96 5.57
CA PHE A 267 -7.11 -14.64 5.47
C PHE A 267 -5.58 -14.72 5.64
N ILE A 268 -4.86 -14.14 4.70
CA ILE A 268 -3.40 -14.15 4.58
C ILE A 268 -2.90 -12.69 4.69
N PRO A 269 -2.71 -12.18 5.91
CA PRO A 269 -2.17 -10.85 6.10
C PRO A 269 -0.64 -10.85 6.05
N ILE A 270 -0.07 -9.94 5.26
CA ILE A 270 1.37 -9.79 5.07
C ILE A 270 1.77 -8.41 5.59
N ALA A 271 2.61 -8.36 6.61
CA ALA A 271 3.12 -7.11 7.20
C ALA A 271 2.01 -6.12 7.65
N GLY A 272 0.90 -6.63 8.21
CA GLY A 272 -0.22 -5.80 8.66
C GLY A 272 0.14 -4.83 9.78
N ASN A 273 -0.21 -3.55 9.63
CA ASN A 273 -0.02 -2.48 10.64
C ASN A 273 -1.15 -2.45 11.70
N TRP A 274 -1.54 -3.61 12.24
CA TRP A 274 -2.73 -3.80 13.10
C TRP A 274 -2.88 -2.82 14.26
N ILE A 275 -1.78 -2.54 14.94
CA ILE A 275 -1.71 -1.69 16.14
C ILE A 275 -1.16 -0.30 15.80
N GLY A 276 -1.09 0.06 14.52
CA GLY A 276 -0.45 1.27 14.05
C GLY A 276 1.08 1.19 14.02
N GLN A 277 1.70 2.31 13.64
CA GLN A 277 3.13 2.43 13.40
C GLN A 277 3.64 3.86 13.73
N GLY A 278 4.84 3.96 14.30
CA GLY A 278 5.42 5.25 14.70
C GLY A 278 5.79 6.18 13.54
N VAL A 279 5.99 5.65 12.32
CA VAL A 279 6.25 6.48 11.13
C VAL A 279 5.12 7.47 10.86
N THR A 280 3.89 7.14 11.26
CA THR A 280 2.72 8.02 11.09
C THR A 280 2.90 9.36 11.82
N TYR A 281 3.69 9.42 12.89
CA TYR A 281 3.99 10.70 13.56
C TYR A 281 4.77 11.65 12.65
N SER A 282 5.67 11.15 11.80
CA SER A 282 6.38 11.99 10.83
C SER A 282 5.42 12.56 9.79
N TYR A 283 4.47 11.74 9.31
CA TYR A 283 3.42 12.20 8.39
C TYR A 283 2.57 13.32 8.99
N LEU A 284 2.16 13.15 10.25
CA LEU A 284 1.30 14.11 10.95
C LEU A 284 2.03 15.41 11.33
N LEU A 285 3.31 15.31 11.75
CA LEU A 285 4.04 16.43 12.33
C LEU A 285 4.87 17.21 11.31
N SER A 286 5.68 16.53 10.51
CA SER A 286 6.55 17.18 9.52
C SER A 286 5.95 17.15 8.12
N GLY A 287 4.96 16.29 7.89
CA GLY A 287 4.46 16.01 6.55
C GLY A 287 5.42 15.16 5.72
N GLN A 288 6.54 14.74 6.30
CA GLN A 288 7.60 14.05 5.57
C GLN A 288 7.21 12.61 5.33
N SER A 289 7.15 12.19 4.07
CA SER A 289 7.08 10.78 3.77
C SER A 289 8.44 10.11 3.97
N LEU A 290 8.54 9.07 4.79
CA LEU A 290 9.80 8.32 4.99
C LEU A 290 10.15 7.40 3.81
N PHE A 291 9.30 7.36 2.78
CA PHE A 291 9.60 6.68 1.54
C PHE A 291 10.03 7.75 0.53
N ASP A 292 11.32 7.83 0.20
CA ASP A 292 11.89 8.78 -0.81
C ASP A 292 11.21 8.68 -2.19
N SER A 293 10.49 7.59 -2.45
CA SER A 293 9.71 7.32 -3.66
C SER A 293 8.19 7.41 -3.42
N SER A 294 7.78 8.00 -2.30
CA SER A 294 6.39 8.26 -2.00
C SER A 294 5.82 9.16 -3.09
N PRO A 295 4.69 8.81 -3.71
CA PRO A 295 3.99 9.72 -4.61
C PRO A 295 3.42 10.92 -3.84
N PHE A 296 3.56 10.88 -2.51
CA PHE A 296 3.25 11.91 -1.54
C PHE A 296 4.58 12.52 -1.07
N GLY A 297 5.03 13.57 -1.72
CA GLY A 297 5.87 14.58 -1.12
C GLY A 297 5.17 15.28 0.05
N ASP A 298 5.81 16.33 0.56
CA ASP A 298 5.62 16.66 1.98
C ASP A 298 4.42 17.59 2.23
N SER A 299 3.36 17.06 2.88
CA SER A 299 2.19 17.85 3.28
C SER A 299 1.52 17.31 4.54
N ALA A 300 1.91 17.87 5.69
CA ALA A 300 1.29 17.53 6.98
C ALA A 300 -0.22 17.77 6.97
N ALA A 301 -0.68 18.83 6.28
CA ALA A 301 -2.11 19.13 6.17
C ALA A 301 -2.89 18.05 5.40
N ALA A 302 -2.30 17.45 4.36
CA ALA A 302 -2.93 16.36 3.64
C ALA A 302 -2.98 15.09 4.51
N PHE A 303 -1.84 14.68 5.07
CA PHE A 303 -1.78 13.50 5.94
C PHE A 303 -2.70 13.61 7.16
N ALA A 304 -2.75 14.78 7.82
CA ALA A 304 -3.64 15.05 8.94
C ALA A 304 -5.12 15.14 8.53
N SER A 305 -5.45 15.22 7.25
CA SER A 305 -6.84 15.18 6.79
C SER A 305 -7.34 13.76 6.52
N TRP A 306 -6.43 12.79 6.33
CA TRP A 306 -6.77 11.44 5.89
C TRP A 306 -7.12 10.53 7.07
N PRO A 307 -8.33 9.94 7.10
CA PRO A 307 -8.70 8.94 8.11
C PRO A 307 -7.72 7.76 8.21
N SER A 308 -7.09 7.35 7.11
CA SER A 308 -6.12 6.24 7.10
C SER A 308 -4.86 6.54 7.91
N THR A 309 -4.44 7.81 7.99
CA THR A 309 -3.30 8.24 8.81
C THR A 309 -3.59 7.95 10.28
N TYR A 310 -4.75 8.39 10.79
CA TYR A 310 -5.13 8.16 12.18
C TYR A 310 -5.34 6.69 12.50
N LEU A 311 -5.94 5.93 11.57
CA LEU A 311 -6.09 4.48 11.70
C LEU A 311 -4.74 3.76 11.83
N SER A 312 -3.70 4.29 11.19
CA SER A 312 -2.35 3.73 11.18
C SER A 312 -1.44 4.35 12.25
N ALA A 313 -1.92 5.27 13.06
CA ALA A 313 -1.15 5.85 14.16
C ALA A 313 -0.96 4.82 15.28
N SER A 314 0.21 4.82 15.93
CA SER A 314 0.52 3.91 17.03
C SER A 314 -0.58 3.91 18.09
N PHE A 315 -1.05 2.71 18.46
CA PHE A 315 -2.01 2.53 19.54
C PHE A 315 -1.33 2.83 20.89
N PRO A 316 -1.77 3.83 21.68
CA PRO A 316 -1.07 4.25 22.89
C PRO A 316 -0.87 3.13 23.92
N ASP A 317 -1.85 2.24 24.05
CA ASP A 317 -1.80 1.13 25.00
C ASP A 317 -0.76 0.07 24.65
N GLN A 318 -0.34 -0.01 23.37
CA GLN A 318 0.68 -0.95 22.90
C GLN A 318 2.07 -0.32 22.84
N TYR A 319 2.14 0.98 22.57
CA TYR A 319 3.40 1.71 22.39
C TYR A 319 3.84 2.53 23.61
N ASN A 320 3.09 2.45 24.72
CA ASN A 320 3.27 3.27 25.93
C ASN A 320 3.00 4.77 25.67
N SER A 321 2.76 5.56 26.71
CA SER A 321 2.45 6.99 26.58
C SER A 321 3.68 7.86 26.23
N SER A 322 4.84 7.23 26.10
CA SER A 322 6.13 7.87 25.83
C SER A 322 6.83 7.20 24.65
N GLU A 323 6.60 7.70 23.45
CA GLU A 323 7.43 7.39 22.29
C GLU A 323 8.48 8.51 22.09
N THR A 324 9.75 8.14 21.97
CA THR A 324 10.81 9.07 21.55
C THR A 324 11.08 8.85 20.07
N ILE A 325 10.67 9.81 19.24
CA ILE A 325 10.96 9.80 17.80
C ILE A 325 12.40 10.28 17.62
N ILE A 326 13.31 9.35 17.34
CA ILE A 326 14.69 9.67 17.01
C ILE A 326 14.77 9.85 15.49
N VAL A 327 14.73 11.10 15.03
CA VAL A 327 15.03 11.43 13.64
C VAL A 327 16.55 11.49 13.50
N HIS A 328 17.15 10.46 12.90
CA HIS A 328 18.58 10.53 12.55
C HIS A 328 18.76 11.53 11.41
N GLN A 329 19.59 12.56 11.66
CA GLN A 329 19.98 13.59 10.68
C GLN A 329 20.95 13.04 9.64
#